data_AF-A0A1C6L644-F1
#
_entry.id   AF-A0A1C6L644-F1
#
_cell.length_a   1.000
_cell.length_b   1.000
_cell.length_c   1.000
_cell.angle_alpha   90.00
_cell.angle_beta   90.00
_cell.angle_gamma   90.00
#
_symmetry.space_group_name_H-M   'P 1'
#
loop_
_entity.id
_entity.type
_entity.pdbx_description
1 polymer ?
#
loop_
_entity_poly.entity_id
_entity_poly.type
_entity_poly.pdbx_seq_one_letter_code
_entity_poly.pdbx_strand_id
1 'polypeptide(L)' 'MTFKQAFFRIYDRKIASGEISFSRTGIKKDDFTRLCTEEGFVFDDETLEKISVTMKLSEEEKEMLYETIEASHTQN' A
#
# COMPACT_ATOMS: atom_id res chain seq x y z
N MET A 1 7.49 -0.17 -11.70
CA MET A 1 7.33 0.28 -10.29
C MET A 1 6.65 -0.85 -9.55
N THR A 2 7.12 -1.24 -8.37
CA THR A 2 6.49 -2.35 -7.62
C THR A 2 5.40 -1.82 -6.68
N PHE A 3 4.49 -2.71 -6.25
CA PHE A 3 3.47 -2.40 -5.25
C PHE A 3 4.05 -1.73 -4.01
N LYS A 4 5.13 -2.30 -3.48
CA LYS A 4 5.90 -1.74 -2.36
C LYS A 4 6.28 -0.28 -2.61
N GLN A 5 6.86 0.03 -3.77
CA GLN A 5 7.30 1.39 -4.10
C GLN A 5 6.11 2.37 -4.19
N ALA A 6 5.02 1.96 -4.83
CA ALA A 6 3.81 2.78 -4.93
C ALA A 6 3.19 3.04 -3.56
N PHE A 7 3.03 1.98 -2.76
CA PHE A 7 2.53 2.06 -1.39
C PHE A 7 3.37 3.00 -0.52
N PHE A 8 4.70 2.82 -0.48
CA PHE A 8 5.58 3.67 0.32
C PHE A 8 5.55 5.12 -0.14
N ARG A 9 5.43 5.39 -1.44
CA ARG A 9 5.33 6.75 -1.97
C ARG A 9 4.08 7.46 -1.47
N ILE A 10 2.93 6.79 -1.50
CA ILE A 10 1.67 7.35 -1.01
C ILE A 10 1.69 7.49 0.51
N TYR A 11 2.16 6.44 1.20
CA TYR A 11 2.30 6.42 2.65
C TYR A 11 3.18 7.56 3.15
N ASP A 12 4.38 7.72 2.59
CA ASP A 12 5.33 8.78 2.99
C ASP A 12 4.74 10.17 2.75
N ARG A 13 4.12 10.39 1.58
CA ARG A 13 3.43 11.66 1.27
C ARG A 13 2.34 11.98 2.28
N LYS A 14 1.48 11.02 2.63
CA LYS A 14 0.37 11.26 3.56
C LYS A 14 0.82 11.42 5.00
N ILE A 15 1.89 10.73 5.41
CA ILE A 15 2.54 10.93 6.71
C ILE A 15 3.15 12.33 6.78
N ALA A 16 3.88 12.74 5.73
CA ALA A 16 4.50 14.07 5.65
C ALA A 16 3.47 15.21 5.61
N SER A 17 2.33 14.98 4.96
CA SER A 17 1.16 15.87 4.92
C SER A 17 0.43 15.96 6.28
N GLY A 18 0.65 14.98 7.17
CA GLY A 18 -0.08 14.86 8.43
C GLY A 18 -1.53 14.37 8.27
N GLU A 19 -1.91 13.91 7.07
CA GLU A 19 -3.23 13.34 6.78
C GLU A 19 -3.45 12.02 7.53
N ILE A 20 -2.36 11.25 7.69
CA ILE A 20 -2.36 9.94 8.36
C ILE A 20 -1.19 9.87 9.35
N SER A 21 -1.25 8.89 10.25
CA SER A 21 -0.12 8.50 11.09
C SER A 21 0.05 6.99 11.03
N PHE A 22 1.25 6.48 11.28
CA PHE A 22 1.52 5.02 11.27
C PHE A 22 0.53 4.26 12.18
N SER A 23 0.23 4.81 13.36
CA SER A 23 -0.73 4.23 14.30
C SER A 23 -2.16 4.20 13.78
N ARG A 24 -2.49 5.10 12.82
CA ARG A 24 -3.82 5.20 12.23
C ARG A 24 -3.98 4.36 10.98
N THR A 25 -2.93 3.87 10.32
CA THR A 25 -3.07 3.14 9.04
C THR A 25 -3.82 1.80 9.17
N GLY A 26 -3.94 1.26 10.38
CA GLY A 26 -4.58 -0.03 10.63
C GLY A 26 -3.75 -1.22 10.15
N ILE A 27 -2.53 -0.97 9.63
CA ILE A 27 -1.63 -2.00 9.14
C ILE A 27 -0.98 -2.69 10.33
N LYS A 28 -1.05 -4.02 10.37
CA LYS A 28 -0.33 -4.77 11.41
C LYS A 28 1.17 -4.65 11.15
N LYS A 29 1.91 -4.55 12.25
CA LYS A 29 3.38 -4.47 12.20
C LYS A 29 3.99 -5.67 11.47
N ASP A 30 3.34 -6.84 11.56
CA ASP A 30 3.75 -8.05 10.86
C ASP A 30 3.63 -7.88 9.34
N ASP A 31 2.44 -7.50 8.83
CA ASP A 31 2.24 -7.27 7.39
C ASP A 31 3.13 -6.14 6.84
N PHE A 32 3.37 -5.09 7.64
CA PHE A 32 4.33 -4.05 7.26
C PHE A 32 5.76 -4.57 7.19
N THR A 33 6.15 -5.45 8.11
CA THR A 33 7.47 -6.09 8.09
C THR A 33 7.59 -6.97 6.85
N ARG A 34 6.56 -7.77 6.55
CA ARG A 34 6.47 -8.60 5.35
C ARG A 34 6.59 -7.76 4.07
N LEU A 35 5.89 -6.63 3.99
CA LEU A 35 6.03 -5.68 2.87
C LEU A 35 7.47 -5.13 2.73
N CYS A 36 8.19 -4.98 3.85
CA CYS A 36 9.59 -4.55 3.83
C CYS A 36 10.56 -5.68 3.45
N THR A 37 10.31 -6.93 3.84
CA THR A 37 11.27 -8.04 3.74
C THR A 37 10.99 -9.01 2.59
N GLU A 38 9.73 -9.23 2.23
CA GLU A 38 9.31 -10.14 1.17
C GLU A 38 9.21 -9.39 -0.16
N GLU A 39 9.99 -9.83 -1.15
CA GLU A 39 9.90 -9.33 -2.51
C GLU A 39 8.63 -9.87 -3.17
N GLY A 40 7.78 -8.97 -3.68
CA GLY A 40 6.50 -9.34 -4.30
C GLY A 40 5.34 -9.53 -3.33
N PHE A 41 5.52 -9.27 -2.03
CA PHE A 41 4.40 -9.24 -1.09
C PHE A 41 3.43 -8.10 -1.44
N VAL A 42 2.17 -8.48 -1.62
CA VAL A 42 1.03 -7.59 -1.84
C VAL A 42 -0.01 -7.88 -0.76
N PHE A 43 -0.76 -6.86 -0.36
CA PHE A 43 -1.87 -7.08 0.56
C PHE A 43 -3.02 -7.79 -0.15
N ASP A 44 -3.80 -8.58 0.59
CA ASP A 44 -5.07 -9.10 0.10
C ASP A 44 -6.07 -7.96 -0.12
N ASP A 45 -7.07 -8.20 -0.97
CA ASP A 45 -8.05 -7.18 -1.38
C ASP A 45 -8.78 -6.54 -0.18
N GLU A 46 -9.17 -7.33 0.82
CA GLU A 46 -9.76 -6.85 2.08
C GLU A 46 -8.85 -5.89 2.85
N THR A 47 -7.54 -6.17 2.87
CA THR A 47 -6.56 -5.36 3.58
C THR A 47 -6.27 -4.09 2.79
N LEU A 48 -6.18 -4.19 1.46
CA LEU A 48 -6.08 -3.06 0.55
C LEU A 48 -7.27 -2.12 0.67
N GLU A 49 -8.49 -2.64 0.75
CA GLU A 49 -9.69 -1.84 0.94
C GLU A 49 -9.62 -1.07 2.27
N LYS A 50 -9.30 -1.75 3.38
CA LYS A 50 -9.13 -1.13 4.69
C LYS A 50 -8.06 -0.05 4.70
N ILE A 51 -6.90 -0.34 4.12
CA ILE A 51 -5.79 0.62 3.95
C ILE A 51 -6.27 1.80 3.12
N SER A 52 -7.01 1.55 2.04
CA SER A 52 -7.48 2.58 1.13
C SER A 52 -8.43 3.57 1.79
N VAL A 53 -9.33 3.08 2.63
CA VAL A 53 -10.26 3.90 3.41
C VAL A 53 -9.52 4.64 4.50
N THR A 54 -8.64 3.94 5.22
CA THR A 54 -7.95 4.47 6.39
C THR A 54 -6.91 5.52 6.02
N MET A 55 -6.18 5.29 4.93
CA MET A 55 -5.23 6.25 4.37
C MET A 55 -5.93 7.33 3.53
N LYS A 56 -7.25 7.27 3.34
CA LYS A 56 -8.01 8.17 2.48
C LYS A 56 -7.38 8.27 1.09
N LEU A 57 -7.11 7.11 0.49
CA LEU A 57 -6.56 7.06 -0.86
C LEU A 57 -7.58 7.61 -1.85
N SER A 58 -7.11 8.49 -2.74
CA SER A 58 -7.88 8.91 -3.90
C SER A 58 -8.06 7.74 -4.88
N GLU A 59 -9.04 7.83 -5.79
CA GLU A 59 -9.24 6.81 -6.83
C GLU A 59 -7.95 6.57 -7.63
N GLU A 60 -7.24 7.63 -8.04
CA GLU A 60 -5.95 7.53 -8.74
C GLU A 60 -4.87 6.78 -7.92
N GLU A 61 -4.84 7.00 -6.59
CA GLU A 61 -3.87 6.32 -5.72
C GLU A 61 -4.21 4.85 -5.54
N LYS A 62 -5.51 4.51 -5.48
CA LYS A 62 -5.95 3.11 -5.47
C LYS A 62 -5.63 2.43 -6.79
N GLU A 63 -5.97 3.05 -7.91
CA GLU A 63 -5.74 2.51 -9.25
C GLU A 63 -4.25 2.22 -9.45
N MET A 64 -3.37 3.15 -9.07
CA MET A 64 -1.92 2.94 -9.09
C MET A 64 -1.48 1.73 -8.26
N LEU A 65 -2.07 1.49 -7.09
CA LEU A 65 -1.76 0.31 -6.29
C LEU A 65 -2.22 -0.97 -6.99
N TYR A 66 -3.46 -1.01 -7.50
CA TYR A 66 -4.00 -2.18 -8.21
C TYR A 66 -3.22 -2.50 -9.49
N GLU A 67 -2.88 -1.50 -10.30
CA GLU A 67 -2.07 -1.68 -11.51
C GLU A 67 -0.71 -2.33 -11.19
N THR A 68 -0.08 -1.92 -10.07
CA THR A 68 1.21 -2.51 -9.67
C THR A 68 1.11 -3.95 -9.16
N ILE A 69 -0.06 -4.37 -8.67
CA ILE A 69 -0.33 -5.78 -8.31
C ILE A 69 -0.46 -6.60 -9.59
N GLU A 70 -1.29 -6.16 -10.54
CA GLU A 70 -1.51 -6.86 -11.82
C GLU A 70 -0.24 -6.96 -12.67
N ALA A 71 0.58 -5.91 -12.68
CA ALA A 71 1.89 -5.92 -13.35
C ALA A 71 2.85 -6.95 -12.72
N SER A 72 2.73 -7.22 -11.42
CA SER A 72 3.55 -8.21 -10.72
C SER A 72 3.10 -9.65 -11.01
N HIS A 73 1.84 -9.86 -11.37
CA HIS A 73 1.30 -11.17 -11.78
C HIS A 73 1.56 -11.53 -13.26
N THR A 74 1.85 -10.54 -14.11
CA THR A 74 1.98 -10.73 -15.58
C THR A 74 3.41 -11.04 -16.03
N GLN A 75 4.39 -11.11 -15.11
CA GLN A 75 5.80 -11.39 -15.45
C GLN A 75 6.26 -12.85 -15.24
N ASN A 76 5.36 -13.84 -15.29
CA ASN A 76 5.73 -15.25 -15.16
C ASN A 76 5.35 -16.09 -16.39
#